data_AF-A0A5P2CG17-F1
#
_entry.id   AF-A0A5P2CG17-F1
#
_cell.length_a   1.000
_cell.length_b   1.000
_cell.length_c   1.000
_cell.angle_alpha   90.00
_cell.angle_beta   90.00
_cell.angle_gamma   90.00
#
_symmetry.space_group_name_H-M   'P 1'
#
loop_
_entity.id
_entity.type
_entity.pdbx_description
1 polymer ?
#
loop_
_entity_poly.entity_id
_entity_poly.type
_entity_poly.pdbx_seq_one_letter_code
_entity_poly.pdbx_strand_id
1 'polypeptide(L)'
;MIDFLNRNIFQPHPELLVFITVAIGFLFGKLRYKAIGLGAVTGCLIAGLLLGAQFKVEIDGTVKNLFFTMFLFALGYKVGPQFFRGLKKDGLPQVLNAVVVCVTGLLICWAFAAMLGYGPGLSAGLLGGALTQSAVIGVAGDAISHLPGLSSAQAKSESNLVAIGYAVTYPLGTILCAMLLANVLPKLYRKDLAAESAALAKELDAPGDNPDLAEGYYEVVLRAYTIQRPDLAGRTIEDFENQQRELGRRVYITRVRREGNILDHDQRLALREGDVVALSALRGSLVEFDARTHIGAETDDVELLGYQTESLHVVVSEKEHLGRTIGDLRREPFMVGVYVDKLYRSGADFPYHLSTKLERGDTLILSGPRRLVDPAGKALGKPVPTSFATDMIWVGLGIFLGGCIGIPALTAGGVPISLSTSGGALIMGLVFGWIRGRYPTYGNVPPGAQWFMDTLGLCLFVAVVGINAGPSFTSGLSTAGWGLLLFGAIATVVPLIVGFVFGHYVQKIRFPILMGVLAGGQTTTAAIGAINESSRSQIPTLGYTIPYAVGNVLLTIWGAVIVLLHH
;
A
#
# COMPACT_ATOMS: atom_id res chain seq x y z
N MET A 1 10.80 17.89 38.04
CA MET A 1 9.67 17.50 37.17
C MET A 1 9.87 16.10 36.58
N ILE A 2 11.01 15.80 35.96
CA ILE A 2 11.30 14.47 35.39
C ILE A 2 11.23 13.36 36.45
N ASP A 3 11.87 13.53 37.61
CA ASP A 3 11.85 12.50 38.67
C ASP A 3 10.44 12.27 39.23
N PHE A 4 9.62 13.32 39.27
CA PHE A 4 8.22 13.23 39.69
C PHE A 4 7.42 12.40 38.69
N LEU A 5 7.55 12.70 37.39
CA LEU A 5 6.88 11.94 36.33
C LEU A 5 7.36 10.48 36.32
N ASN A 6 8.66 10.25 36.48
CA ASN A 6 9.23 8.91 36.45
C ASN A 6 8.72 8.07 37.64
N ARG A 7 8.81 8.60 38.86
CA ARG A 7 8.45 7.87 40.08
C ARG A 7 6.95 7.66 40.24
N ASN A 8 6.13 8.65 39.87
CA ASN A 8 4.68 8.61 40.16
C ASN A 8 3.83 8.20 38.95
N ILE A 9 4.36 8.27 37.72
CA ILE A 9 3.58 7.97 36.50
C ILE A 9 4.23 6.84 35.71
N PHE A 10 5.45 7.02 35.21
CA PHE A 10 5.98 6.08 34.20
C PHE A 10 6.50 4.76 34.78
N GLN A 11 7.09 4.74 35.98
CA GLN A 11 7.48 3.49 36.64
C GLN A 11 6.25 2.65 37.08
N PRO A 12 5.20 3.23 37.70
CA PRO A 12 4.00 2.46 38.04
C PRO A 12 3.11 2.12 36.84
N HIS A 13 3.11 2.98 35.80
CA HIS A 13 2.25 2.89 34.61
C HIS A 13 3.07 3.01 33.31
N PRO A 14 3.93 2.02 33.00
CA PRO A 14 4.80 2.02 31.82
C PRO A 14 4.04 2.15 30.49
N GLU A 15 2.79 1.71 30.42
CA GLU A 15 1.91 1.85 29.27
C GLU A 15 1.70 3.31 28.85
N LEU A 16 1.68 4.25 29.81
CA LEU A 16 1.52 5.67 29.51
C LEU A 16 2.75 6.24 28.81
N LEU A 17 3.94 5.73 29.14
CA LEU A 17 5.18 6.10 28.45
C LEU A 17 5.17 5.63 26.99
N VAL A 18 4.59 4.45 26.73
CA VAL A 18 4.42 3.94 25.36
C VAL A 18 3.49 4.84 24.55
N PHE A 19 2.31 5.19 25.08
CA PHE A 19 1.35 6.04 24.36
C PHE A 19 1.87 7.45 24.09
N ILE A 20 2.54 8.10 25.05
CA ILE A 20 3.13 9.43 24.82
C ILE A 20 4.28 9.36 23.82
N THR A 21 5.06 8.27 23.82
CA THR A 21 6.11 8.02 22.82
C THR A 21 5.52 7.93 21.42
N VAL A 22 4.42 7.20 21.24
CA VAL A 22 3.73 7.11 19.94
C VAL A 22 3.17 8.48 19.53
N ALA A 23 2.55 9.22 20.44
CA ALA A 23 2.00 10.55 20.13
C ALA A 23 3.11 11.53 19.65
N ILE A 24 4.23 11.59 20.38
CA ILE A 24 5.41 12.39 19.99
C ILE A 24 6.01 11.85 18.70
N GLY A 25 6.07 10.53 18.54
CA GLY A 25 6.62 9.88 17.36
C GLY A 25 5.84 10.20 16.09
N PHE A 26 4.51 10.19 16.14
CA PHE A 26 3.66 10.63 15.04
C PHE A 26 3.81 12.13 14.78
N LEU A 27 4.00 12.95 15.81
CA LEU A 27 4.28 14.38 15.66
C LEU A 27 5.60 14.61 14.92
N PHE A 28 6.67 13.92 15.30
CA PHE A 28 7.97 13.97 14.61
C PHE A 28 7.89 13.37 13.20
N GLY A 29 7.10 12.31 13.01
CA GLY A 29 6.89 11.70 11.71
C GLY A 29 6.19 12.61 10.71
N LYS A 30 5.43 13.61 11.17
CA LYS A 30 4.83 14.67 10.33
C LYS A 30 5.84 15.72 9.88
N LEU A 31 7.03 15.79 10.47
CA LEU A 31 8.08 16.69 10.01
C LEU A 31 8.52 16.24 8.61
N ARG A 32 8.44 17.17 7.66
CA ARG A 32 8.84 16.97 6.27
C ARG A 32 9.85 18.03 5.89
N TYR A 33 10.88 17.60 5.14
CA TYR A 33 11.79 18.51 4.47
C TYR A 33 11.66 18.29 2.96
N LYS A 34 11.03 19.24 2.27
CA LYS A 34 10.60 19.08 0.86
C LYS A 34 9.73 17.83 0.69
N ALA A 35 9.99 17.01 -0.32
CA ALA A 35 9.29 15.77 -0.63
C ALA A 35 9.52 14.63 0.38
N ILE A 36 10.52 14.74 1.27
CA ILE A 36 10.96 13.64 2.12
C ILE A 36 10.38 13.82 3.53
N GLY A 37 9.50 12.91 3.91
CA GLY A 37 8.98 12.81 5.28
C GLY A 37 9.79 11.80 6.11
N LEU A 38 9.96 12.10 7.39
CA LEU A 38 10.68 11.21 8.32
C LEU A 38 9.89 9.92 8.60
N GLY A 39 8.56 10.01 8.60
CA GLY A 39 7.64 8.87 8.76
C GLY A 39 7.33 8.56 10.23
N ALA A 40 6.14 8.03 10.49
CA ALA A 40 5.66 7.77 11.85
C ALA A 40 6.51 6.74 12.61
N VAL A 41 6.96 5.67 11.93
CA VAL A 41 7.76 4.60 12.55
C VAL A 41 9.09 5.11 13.07
N THR A 42 9.81 5.86 12.24
CA THR A 42 11.11 6.45 12.59
C THR A 42 10.95 7.54 13.65
N GLY A 43 9.89 8.34 13.56
CA GLY A 43 9.54 9.29 14.60
C GLY A 43 9.31 8.60 15.95
N CYS A 44 8.56 7.50 15.98
CA CYS A 44 8.32 6.68 17.18
C CYS A 44 9.63 6.07 17.73
N LEU A 45 10.54 5.63 16.86
CA LEU A 45 11.85 5.13 17.30
C LEU A 45 12.69 6.22 17.97
N ILE A 46 12.83 7.38 17.31
CA ILE A 46 13.62 8.50 17.84
C ILE A 46 13.01 9.00 19.15
N ALA A 47 11.68 9.17 19.20
CA ALA A 47 10.99 9.53 20.43
C ALA A 47 11.23 8.49 21.53
N GLY A 48 11.15 7.20 21.20
CA GLY A 48 11.41 6.11 22.13
C GLY A 48 12.84 6.13 22.67
N LEU A 49 13.84 6.31 21.81
CA LEU A 49 15.25 6.38 22.23
C LEU A 49 15.50 7.57 23.16
N LEU A 50 14.94 8.75 22.86
CA LEU A 50 15.08 9.95 23.68
C LEU A 50 14.39 9.82 25.04
N LEU A 51 13.12 9.38 25.05
CA LEU A 51 12.38 9.20 26.29
C LEU A 51 12.93 8.03 27.12
N GLY A 52 13.36 6.95 26.47
CA GLY A 52 14.04 5.82 27.10
C GLY A 52 15.33 6.22 27.79
N ALA A 53 16.18 7.03 27.13
CA ALA A 53 17.41 7.55 27.71
C ALA A 53 17.15 8.40 28.97
N GLN A 54 16.05 9.17 28.96
CA GLN A 54 15.71 10.08 30.05
C GLN A 54 15.02 9.39 31.24
N PHE A 55 14.03 8.52 30.97
CA PHE A 55 13.18 7.92 32.00
C PHE A 55 13.65 6.54 32.45
N LYS A 56 14.38 5.80 31.62
CA LYS A 56 14.96 4.48 31.96
C LYS A 56 13.95 3.49 32.54
N VAL A 57 12.73 3.52 32.02
CA VAL A 57 11.66 2.57 32.36
C VAL A 57 11.77 1.39 31.43
N GLU A 58 11.75 0.18 31.98
CA GLU A 58 11.74 -1.05 31.19
C GLU A 58 10.29 -1.47 30.90
N ILE A 59 9.99 -1.66 29.62
CA ILE A 59 8.69 -2.13 29.16
C ILE A 59 8.78 -3.63 28.87
N ASP A 60 7.77 -4.37 29.33
CA ASP A 60 7.68 -5.82 29.18
C ASP A 60 7.76 -6.29 27.72
N GLY A 61 8.52 -7.36 27.48
CA GLY A 61 8.76 -7.92 26.15
C GLY A 61 7.52 -8.53 25.50
N THR A 62 6.50 -8.91 26.26
CA THR A 62 5.24 -9.44 25.74
C THR A 62 4.49 -8.39 24.95
N VAL A 63 4.47 -7.15 25.43
CA VAL A 63 3.84 -6.01 24.72
C VAL A 63 4.51 -5.83 23.36
N LYS A 64 5.85 -5.82 23.34
CA LYS A 64 6.65 -5.76 22.12
C LYS A 64 6.26 -6.89 21.14
N ASN A 65 6.26 -8.13 21.60
CA ASN A 65 6.03 -9.30 20.75
C ASN A 65 4.60 -9.39 20.19
N LEU A 66 3.59 -8.97 20.98
CA LEU A 66 2.20 -8.98 20.56
C LEU A 66 1.96 -8.03 19.39
N PHE A 67 2.40 -6.77 19.52
CA PHE A 67 2.25 -5.78 18.46
C PHE A 67 3.10 -6.10 17.23
N PHE A 68 4.30 -6.66 17.42
CA PHE A 68 5.16 -7.09 16.32
C PHE A 68 4.55 -8.23 15.50
N THR A 69 4.03 -9.25 16.17
CA THR A 69 3.42 -10.41 15.50
C THR A 69 2.16 -10.01 14.75
N MET A 70 1.33 -9.14 15.35
CA MET A 70 0.17 -8.55 14.68
C MET A 70 0.56 -7.73 13.44
N PHE A 71 1.60 -6.91 13.55
CA PHE A 71 2.15 -6.16 12.42
C PHE A 71 2.62 -7.08 11.29
N LEU A 72 3.42 -8.11 11.57
CA LEU A 72 3.91 -9.01 10.53
C LEU A 72 2.79 -9.80 9.85
N PHE A 73 1.78 -10.22 10.60
CA PHE A 73 0.59 -10.83 10.01
C PHE A 73 -0.13 -9.85 9.08
N ALA A 74 -0.36 -8.61 9.53
CA ALA A 74 -1.02 -7.58 8.73
C ALA A 74 -0.22 -7.22 7.46
N LEU A 75 1.11 -7.11 7.58
CA LEU A 75 2.02 -6.90 6.45
C LEU A 75 1.89 -8.04 5.45
N GLY A 76 1.99 -9.29 5.91
CA GLY A 76 1.82 -10.47 5.07
C GLY A 76 0.44 -10.52 4.41
N TYR A 77 -0.61 -10.27 5.18
CA TYR A 77 -2.00 -10.26 4.69
C TYR A 77 -2.21 -9.22 3.59
N LYS A 78 -1.62 -8.03 3.75
CA LYS A 78 -1.70 -6.93 2.79
C LYS A 78 -0.95 -7.22 1.49
N VAL A 79 0.24 -7.82 1.56
CA VAL A 79 1.12 -8.04 0.40
C VAL A 79 0.99 -9.43 -0.24
N GLY A 80 0.27 -10.35 0.41
CA GLY A 80 0.09 -11.74 -0.01
C GLY A 80 -0.40 -11.89 -1.46
N PRO A 81 -1.52 -11.28 -1.87
CA PRO A 81 -2.02 -11.38 -3.25
C PRO A 81 -0.97 -11.01 -4.30
N GLN A 82 -0.20 -9.94 -4.06
CA GLN A 82 0.80 -9.42 -4.99
C GLN A 82 2.05 -10.30 -5.00
N PHE A 83 2.49 -10.78 -3.84
CA PHE A 83 3.61 -11.71 -3.73
C PHE A 83 3.38 -12.97 -4.57
N PHE A 84 2.26 -13.67 -4.36
CA PHE A 84 1.94 -14.90 -5.11
C PHE A 84 1.65 -14.64 -6.59
N ARG A 85 1.17 -13.46 -6.95
CA ARG A 85 1.02 -13.05 -8.35
C ARG A 85 2.38 -12.81 -9.01
N GLY A 86 3.32 -12.17 -8.31
CA GLY A 86 4.67 -11.89 -8.81
C GLY A 86 5.39 -13.16 -9.29
N LEU A 87 5.07 -14.31 -8.70
CA LEU A 87 5.58 -15.63 -9.10
C LEU A 87 5.06 -16.12 -10.47
N LYS A 88 4.13 -15.39 -11.12
CA LYS A 88 3.65 -15.70 -12.48
C LYS A 88 4.53 -15.03 -13.55
N LYS A 89 4.45 -15.55 -14.78
CA LYS A 89 5.31 -15.20 -15.93
C LYS A 89 5.50 -13.69 -16.16
N ASP A 90 4.44 -12.89 -16.05
CA ASP A 90 4.49 -11.44 -16.32
C ASP A 90 5.12 -10.62 -15.19
N GLY A 91 5.15 -11.15 -13.96
CA GLY A 91 5.76 -10.49 -12.79
C GLY A 91 7.22 -10.88 -12.57
N LEU A 92 7.67 -11.99 -13.18
CA LEU A 92 8.96 -12.60 -12.92
C LEU A 92 10.16 -11.65 -13.12
N PRO A 93 10.20 -10.78 -14.15
CA PRO A 93 11.30 -9.80 -14.26
C PRO A 93 11.38 -8.86 -13.06
N GLN A 94 10.23 -8.35 -12.58
CA GLN A 94 10.21 -7.45 -11.42
C GLN A 94 10.63 -8.18 -10.14
N VAL A 95 10.19 -9.42 -9.95
CA VAL A 95 10.60 -10.28 -8.82
C VAL A 95 12.10 -10.52 -8.85
N LEU A 96 12.66 -10.90 -10.00
CA LEU A 96 14.08 -11.19 -10.14
C LEU A 96 14.93 -9.95 -9.84
N ASN A 97 14.49 -8.75 -10.28
CA ASN A 97 15.17 -7.51 -9.94
C ASN A 97 15.15 -7.25 -8.42
N ALA A 98 13.98 -7.40 -7.79
CA ALA A 98 13.84 -7.25 -6.34
C ALA A 98 14.74 -8.22 -5.57
N VAL A 99 14.84 -9.47 -6.02
CA VAL A 99 15.75 -10.48 -5.46
C VAL A 99 17.20 -10.02 -5.58
N VAL A 100 17.62 -9.53 -6.76
CA VAL A 100 18.98 -9.00 -6.98
C VAL A 100 19.28 -7.85 -6.02
N VAL A 101 18.36 -6.89 -5.86
CA VAL A 101 18.50 -5.78 -4.90
C VAL A 101 18.62 -6.32 -3.47
N CYS A 102 17.72 -7.21 -3.06
CA CYS A 102 17.70 -7.76 -1.69
C CYS A 102 18.97 -8.56 -1.36
N VAL A 103 19.41 -9.43 -2.28
CA VAL A 103 20.61 -10.26 -2.10
C VAL A 103 21.86 -9.40 -2.09
N THR A 104 21.96 -8.43 -3.01
CA THR A 104 23.10 -7.49 -3.01
C THR A 104 23.13 -6.68 -1.71
N GLY A 105 21.98 -6.22 -1.22
CA GLY A 105 21.86 -5.52 0.06
C GLY A 105 22.34 -6.36 1.24
N LEU A 106 21.92 -7.62 1.32
CA LEU A 106 22.38 -8.56 2.35
C LEU A 106 23.90 -8.76 2.28
N LEU A 107 24.45 -9.06 1.10
CA LEU A 107 25.88 -9.33 0.92
C LEU A 107 26.74 -8.12 1.30
N ILE A 108 26.32 -6.92 0.91
CA ILE A 108 27.05 -5.68 1.23
C ILE A 108 26.99 -5.39 2.74
N CYS A 109 25.82 -5.53 3.37
CA CYS A 109 25.68 -5.34 4.81
C CYS A 109 26.51 -6.37 5.59
N TRP A 110 26.46 -7.64 5.18
CA TRP A 110 27.24 -8.72 5.78
C TRP A 110 28.75 -8.48 5.64
N ALA A 111 29.22 -8.12 4.44
CA ALA A 111 30.63 -7.84 4.20
C ALA A 111 31.13 -6.66 5.05
N PHE A 112 30.38 -5.57 5.14
CA PHE A 112 30.79 -4.42 5.96
C PHE A 112 30.75 -4.71 7.45
N ALA A 113 29.74 -5.44 7.91
CA ALA A 113 29.70 -5.90 9.28
C ALA A 113 30.93 -6.77 9.62
N ALA A 114 31.32 -7.68 8.71
CA ALA A 114 32.51 -8.51 8.90
C ALA A 114 33.80 -7.69 8.91
N MET A 115 33.92 -6.69 8.02
CA MET A 115 35.09 -5.80 7.95
C MET A 115 35.25 -4.92 9.19
N LEU A 116 34.14 -4.50 9.81
CA LEU A 116 34.14 -3.58 10.95
C LEU A 116 34.07 -4.31 12.30
N GLY A 117 33.96 -5.64 12.29
CA GLY A 117 33.78 -6.44 13.49
C GLY A 117 32.46 -6.15 14.20
N TYR A 118 31.40 -5.82 13.45
CA TYR A 118 30.07 -5.62 14.02
C TYR A 118 29.45 -6.95 14.43
N GLY A 119 28.93 -6.99 15.67
CA GLY A 119 28.14 -8.11 16.17
C GLY A 119 26.80 -8.26 15.44
N PRO A 120 26.02 -9.31 15.78
CA PRO A 120 24.73 -9.60 15.15
C PRO A 120 23.73 -8.43 15.26
N GLY A 121 23.76 -7.68 16.36
CA GLY A 121 22.88 -6.54 16.60
C GLY A 121 23.11 -5.39 15.62
N LEU A 122 24.33 -4.85 15.57
CA LEU A 122 24.68 -3.75 14.67
C LEU A 122 24.55 -4.14 13.19
N SER A 123 24.88 -5.39 12.86
CA SER A 123 24.73 -5.94 11.49
C SER A 123 23.28 -5.90 11.02
N ALA A 124 22.36 -6.39 11.85
CA ALA A 124 20.93 -6.32 11.55
C ALA A 124 20.40 -4.89 11.54
N GLY A 125 20.88 -4.02 12.45
CA GLY A 125 20.54 -2.61 12.45
C GLY A 125 20.94 -1.90 11.16
N LEU A 126 22.17 -2.15 10.67
CA LEU A 126 22.69 -1.66 9.40
C LEU A 126 21.81 -2.14 8.23
N LEU A 127 21.51 -3.44 8.16
CA LEU A 127 20.66 -4.02 7.11
C LEU A 127 19.27 -3.38 7.11
N GLY A 128 18.61 -3.35 8.26
CA GLY A 128 17.25 -2.84 8.40
C GLY A 128 17.14 -1.37 8.06
N GLY A 129 18.07 -0.53 8.52
CA GLY A 129 18.01 0.89 8.22
C GLY A 129 18.48 1.23 6.80
N ALA A 130 19.60 0.66 6.34
CA ALA A 130 20.11 0.95 4.99
C ALA A 130 19.17 0.48 3.87
N LEU A 131 18.46 -0.63 4.08
CA LEU A 131 17.45 -1.15 3.15
C LEU A 131 16.02 -0.75 3.53
N THR A 132 15.87 0.16 4.50
CA THR A 132 14.59 0.76 4.92
C THR A 132 13.50 -0.25 5.33
N GLN A 133 13.90 -1.43 5.84
CA GLN A 133 13.00 -2.47 6.30
C GLN A 133 12.89 -2.49 7.84
N SER A 134 11.83 -1.89 8.38
CA SER A 134 11.58 -1.83 9.83
C SER A 134 11.35 -3.20 10.46
N ALA A 135 10.79 -4.16 9.71
CA ALA A 135 10.53 -5.51 10.21
C ALA A 135 11.80 -6.25 10.66
N VAL A 136 12.98 -5.85 10.14
CA VAL A 136 14.27 -6.41 10.56
C VAL A 136 14.50 -6.20 12.06
N ILE A 137 14.04 -5.09 12.66
CA ILE A 137 14.24 -4.81 14.09
C ILE A 137 13.70 -5.96 14.96
N GLY A 138 12.49 -6.44 14.64
CA GLY A 138 11.86 -7.49 15.43
C GLY A 138 12.34 -8.87 15.05
N VAL A 139 12.48 -9.19 13.75
CA VAL A 139 12.96 -10.52 13.33
C VAL A 139 14.39 -10.77 13.79
N ALA A 140 15.28 -9.78 13.68
CA ALA A 140 16.64 -9.91 14.17
C ALA A 140 16.70 -9.96 15.70
N GLY A 141 15.94 -9.11 16.40
CA GLY A 141 15.90 -9.14 17.87
C GLY A 141 15.41 -10.48 18.42
N ASP A 142 14.45 -11.09 17.74
CA ASP A 142 13.93 -12.40 18.11
C ASP A 142 14.91 -13.53 17.76
N ALA A 143 15.58 -13.48 16.60
CA ALA A 143 16.68 -14.40 16.27
C ALA A 143 17.83 -14.31 17.29
N ILE A 144 18.23 -13.08 17.67
CA ILE A 144 19.25 -12.83 18.71
C ILE A 144 18.86 -13.42 20.06
N SER A 145 17.57 -13.38 20.43
CA SER A 145 17.10 -13.92 21.70
C SER A 145 17.23 -15.44 21.80
N HIS A 146 17.36 -16.13 20.66
CA HIS A 146 17.47 -17.59 20.57
C HIS A 146 18.86 -18.06 20.11
N LEU A 147 19.83 -17.15 19.94
CA LEU A 147 21.19 -17.51 19.55
C LEU A 147 21.88 -18.33 20.67
N PRO A 148 22.50 -19.48 20.35
CA PRO A 148 23.18 -20.30 21.34
C PRO A 148 24.44 -19.58 21.87
N GLY A 149 24.79 -19.77 23.14
CA GLY A 149 26.04 -19.24 23.70
C GLY A 149 26.03 -17.75 24.11
N LEU A 150 24.91 -17.04 23.93
CA LEU A 150 24.71 -15.70 24.51
C LEU A 150 23.96 -15.81 25.84
N SER A 151 24.41 -15.08 26.86
CA SER A 151 23.62 -14.85 28.07
C SER A 151 22.42 -13.93 27.77
N SER A 152 21.40 -13.94 28.62
CA SER A 152 20.23 -13.07 28.48
C SER A 152 20.59 -11.58 28.44
N ALA A 153 21.61 -11.17 29.19
CA ALA A 153 22.12 -9.80 29.19
C ALA A 153 22.81 -9.44 27.87
N GLN A 154 23.60 -10.35 27.29
CA GLN A 154 24.24 -10.14 25.99
C GLN A 154 23.21 -10.09 24.85
N ALA A 155 22.25 -11.01 24.84
CA ALA A 155 21.16 -11.00 23.86
C ALA A 155 20.35 -9.69 23.91
N LYS A 156 20.06 -9.18 25.12
CA LYS A 156 19.40 -7.88 25.31
C LYS A 156 20.27 -6.72 24.78
N SER A 157 21.58 -6.75 25.04
CA SER A 157 22.51 -5.75 24.53
C SER A 157 22.56 -5.73 23.00
N GLU A 158 22.70 -6.90 22.37
CA GLU A 158 22.67 -7.04 20.91
C GLU A 158 21.33 -6.60 20.31
N SER A 159 20.20 -6.98 20.93
CA SER A 159 18.88 -6.52 20.49
C SER A 159 18.72 -4.99 20.57
N ASN A 160 19.32 -4.34 21.57
CA ASN A 160 19.34 -2.87 21.66
C ASN A 160 20.19 -2.26 20.54
N LEU A 161 21.31 -2.89 20.18
CA LEU A 161 22.16 -2.44 19.06
C LEU A 161 21.44 -2.49 17.71
N VAL A 162 20.51 -3.43 17.50
CA VAL A 162 19.65 -3.46 16.29
C VAL A 162 18.89 -2.14 16.15
N ALA A 163 18.23 -1.71 17.23
CA ALA A 163 17.43 -0.48 17.24
C ALA A 163 18.29 0.77 16.99
N ILE A 164 19.48 0.81 17.61
CA ILE A 164 20.43 1.91 17.47
C ILE A 164 20.97 1.98 16.04
N GLY A 165 21.42 0.83 15.50
CA GLY A 165 21.94 0.73 14.14
C GLY A 165 20.91 1.16 13.09
N TYR A 166 19.66 0.72 13.28
CA TYR A 166 18.54 1.11 12.44
C TYR A 166 18.24 2.61 12.55
N ALA A 167 18.18 3.18 13.75
CA ALA A 167 17.85 4.59 13.96
C ALA A 167 18.83 5.53 13.24
N VAL A 168 20.10 5.15 13.18
CA VAL A 168 21.17 5.91 12.52
C VAL A 168 21.11 5.75 11.00
N THR A 169 20.90 4.54 10.50
CA THR A 169 21.01 4.25 9.06
C THR A 169 19.71 4.46 8.28
N TYR A 170 18.54 4.37 8.93
CA TYR A 170 17.24 4.51 8.26
C TYR A 170 16.97 5.88 7.62
N PRO A 171 17.19 7.03 8.33
CA PRO A 171 16.97 8.34 7.72
C PRO A 171 17.85 8.53 6.48
N LEU A 172 19.10 8.07 6.58
CA LEU A 172 20.06 8.09 5.50
C LEU A 172 19.62 7.21 4.33
N GLY A 173 19.19 5.97 4.58
CA GLY A 173 18.70 5.07 3.55
C GLY A 173 17.48 5.63 2.81
N THR A 174 16.56 6.23 3.55
CA THR A 174 15.35 6.87 3.00
C THR A 174 15.71 8.06 2.10
N ILE A 175 16.56 8.97 2.59
CA ILE A 175 16.97 10.18 1.87
C ILE A 175 17.79 9.83 0.64
N LEU A 176 18.79 8.96 0.78
CA LEU A 176 19.68 8.59 -0.30
C LEU A 176 18.95 7.81 -1.39
N CYS A 177 18.05 6.89 -1.05
CA CYS A 177 17.26 6.17 -2.05
C CYS A 177 16.38 7.14 -2.86
N ALA A 178 15.65 8.03 -2.17
CA ALA A 178 14.81 9.04 -2.82
C ALA A 178 15.62 9.99 -3.71
N MET A 179 16.75 10.51 -3.20
CA MET A 179 17.64 11.37 -3.98
C MET A 179 18.27 10.65 -5.17
N LEU A 180 18.73 9.41 -4.97
CA LEU A 180 19.37 8.63 -6.02
C LEU A 180 18.40 8.38 -7.17
N LEU A 181 17.23 7.80 -6.89
CA LEU A 181 16.28 7.38 -7.92
C LEU A 181 15.54 8.56 -8.58
N ALA A 182 15.15 9.58 -7.82
CA ALA A 182 14.39 10.70 -8.36
C ALA A 182 15.26 11.76 -9.05
N ASN A 183 16.54 11.90 -8.67
CA ASN A 183 17.37 13.02 -9.12
C ASN A 183 18.72 12.60 -9.72
N VAL A 184 19.51 11.78 -9.01
CA VAL A 184 20.91 11.50 -9.41
C VAL A 184 20.97 10.55 -10.59
N LEU A 185 20.25 9.42 -10.53
CA LEU A 185 20.27 8.39 -11.55
C LEU A 185 19.73 8.88 -12.90
N PRO A 186 18.59 9.62 -12.98
CA PRO A 186 18.13 10.19 -14.25
C PRO A 186 19.15 11.16 -14.87
N LYS A 187 19.79 12.00 -14.05
CA LYS A 187 20.84 12.93 -14.52
C LYS A 187 22.09 12.19 -15.00
N LEU A 188 22.55 11.19 -14.25
CA LEU A 188 23.70 10.36 -14.60
C LEU A 188 23.44 9.62 -15.93
N TYR A 189 22.22 9.13 -16.11
CA TYR A 189 21.81 8.41 -17.32
C TYR A 189 21.32 9.33 -18.45
N ARG A 190 21.39 10.66 -18.26
CA ARG A 190 20.96 11.70 -19.22
C ARG A 190 19.55 11.47 -19.76
N LYS A 191 18.65 10.94 -18.93
CA LYS A 191 17.23 10.77 -19.27
C LYS A 191 16.37 11.71 -18.45
N ASP A 192 15.45 12.38 -19.12
CA ASP A 192 14.41 13.15 -18.46
C ASP A 192 13.29 12.19 -18.02
N LEU A 193 13.21 11.97 -16.71
CA LEU A 193 12.23 11.06 -16.12
C LEU A 193 10.79 11.52 -16.40
N ALA A 194 10.53 12.83 -16.45
CA ALA A 194 9.20 13.35 -16.74
C ALA A 194 8.83 13.16 -18.22
N ALA A 195 9.77 13.42 -19.13
CA ALA A 195 9.54 13.20 -20.57
C ALA A 195 9.33 11.71 -20.90
N GLU A 196 10.14 10.83 -20.32
CA GLU A 196 10.02 9.37 -20.50
C GLU A 196 8.70 8.83 -19.91
N SER A 197 8.30 9.32 -18.74
CA SER A 197 7.00 8.97 -18.15
C SER A 197 5.84 9.49 -18.98
N ALA A 198 5.90 10.71 -19.52
CA ALA A 198 4.86 11.26 -20.39
C ALA A 198 4.77 10.49 -21.72
N ALA A 199 5.91 10.09 -22.31
CA ALA A 199 5.93 9.28 -23.52
C ALA A 199 5.33 7.88 -23.27
N LEU A 200 5.69 7.25 -22.16
CA LEU A 200 5.14 5.95 -21.78
C LEU A 200 3.64 6.05 -21.41
N ALA A 201 3.21 7.15 -20.80
CA ALA A 201 1.79 7.41 -20.53
C ALA A 201 0.97 7.54 -21.83
N LYS A 202 1.51 8.22 -22.84
CA LYS A 202 0.89 8.30 -24.18
C LYS A 202 0.82 6.94 -24.87
N GLU A 203 1.86 6.12 -24.75
CA GLU A 203 1.89 4.74 -25.29
C GLU A 203 0.87 3.82 -24.58
N LEU A 204 0.58 4.09 -23.31
CA LEU A 204 -0.37 3.34 -22.48
C LEU A 204 -1.80 3.91 -22.49
N ASP A 205 -2.13 4.81 -23.45
CA ASP A 205 -3.41 5.51 -23.58
C ASP A 205 -3.82 6.36 -22.35
N ALA A 206 -3.19 7.52 -22.16
CA ALA A 206 -3.72 8.57 -21.29
C ALA A 206 -3.54 10.01 -21.85
N PRO A 207 -4.61 10.83 -21.86
CA PRO A 207 -4.53 12.26 -21.59
C PRO A 207 -3.88 12.48 -20.22
N GLY A 208 -3.03 13.50 -20.10
CA GLY A 208 -2.14 13.72 -18.96
C GLY A 208 -2.85 14.26 -17.70
N ASP A 209 -2.33 13.88 -16.54
CA ASP A 209 -2.90 14.19 -15.23
C ASP A 209 -1.87 14.95 -14.38
N ASN A 210 -2.21 16.17 -13.98
CA ASN A 210 -1.39 17.02 -13.12
C ASN A 210 -1.95 16.94 -11.69
N PRO A 211 -1.19 16.50 -10.67
CA PRO A 211 -1.70 16.21 -9.33
C PRO A 211 -2.31 17.42 -8.57
N ASP A 212 -2.07 18.65 -9.01
CA ASP A 212 -2.65 19.88 -8.43
C ASP A 212 -3.91 20.39 -9.15
N LEU A 213 -4.30 19.74 -10.25
CA LEU A 213 -5.49 20.08 -11.01
C LEU A 213 -6.50 18.94 -10.84
N ALA A 214 -7.53 19.16 -10.02
CA ALA A 214 -8.72 18.34 -10.15
C ALA A 214 -9.25 18.55 -11.58
N GLU A 215 -9.46 17.47 -12.34
CA GLU A 215 -10.14 17.55 -13.63
C GLU A 215 -11.51 18.22 -13.42
N GLY A 216 -11.67 19.45 -13.91
CA GLY A 216 -12.99 20.09 -14.07
C GLY A 216 -13.85 19.39 -15.15
N TYR A 217 -13.34 18.29 -15.70
CA TYR A 217 -13.98 17.45 -16.69
C TYR A 217 -14.63 16.26 -15.99
N TYR A 218 -15.90 16.44 -15.61
CA TYR A 218 -16.72 15.30 -15.21
C TYR A 218 -17.03 14.46 -16.45
N GLU A 219 -16.39 13.30 -16.55
CA GLU A 219 -16.62 12.34 -17.64
C GLU A 219 -18.08 11.89 -17.68
N VAL A 220 -18.72 11.85 -16.51
CA VAL A 220 -20.11 11.47 -16.29
C VAL A 220 -20.88 12.68 -15.79
N VAL A 221 -22.03 12.94 -16.41
CA VAL A 221 -22.93 14.02 -16.01
C VAL A 221 -24.31 13.46 -15.72
N LEU A 222 -24.94 14.02 -14.70
CA LEU A 222 -26.35 13.84 -14.39
C LEU A 222 -27.06 15.18 -14.62
N ARG A 223 -28.06 15.20 -15.49
CA ARG A 223 -28.82 16.41 -15.86
C ARG A 223 -30.30 16.08 -16.00
N ALA A 224 -31.16 17.03 -15.63
CA ALA A 224 -32.60 16.86 -15.75
C ALA A 224 -33.13 17.64 -16.96
N TYR A 225 -34.04 17.03 -17.70
CA TYR A 225 -34.66 17.62 -18.89
C TYR A 225 -36.17 17.43 -18.83
N THR A 226 -36.91 18.46 -19.20
CA THR A 226 -38.36 18.37 -19.36
C THR A 226 -38.68 17.86 -20.76
N ILE A 227 -39.47 16.79 -20.87
CA ILE A 227 -39.90 16.23 -22.14
C ILE A 227 -40.90 17.21 -22.79
N GLN A 228 -40.48 17.82 -23.89
CA GLN A 228 -41.29 18.75 -24.71
C GLN A 228 -41.52 18.20 -26.13
N ARG A 229 -40.96 17.03 -26.41
CA ARG A 229 -40.91 16.41 -27.72
C ARG A 229 -42.02 15.34 -27.85
N PRO A 230 -43.02 15.55 -28.72
CA PRO A 230 -44.13 14.60 -28.89
C PRO A 230 -43.69 13.22 -29.40
N ASP A 231 -42.57 13.17 -30.13
CA ASP A 231 -41.94 11.95 -30.65
C ASP A 231 -41.34 11.05 -29.56
N LEU A 232 -41.15 11.56 -28.34
CA LEU A 232 -40.76 10.77 -27.17
C LEU A 232 -41.98 10.30 -26.35
N ALA A 233 -43.13 10.96 -26.49
CA ALA A 233 -44.33 10.60 -25.75
C ALA A 233 -44.84 9.22 -26.21
N GLY A 234 -45.10 8.34 -25.25
CA GLY A 234 -45.54 6.96 -25.50
C GLY A 234 -44.40 5.96 -25.71
N ARG A 235 -43.15 6.40 -25.89
CA ARG A 235 -41.98 5.49 -25.89
C ARG A 235 -41.64 5.07 -24.47
N THR A 236 -41.22 3.82 -24.31
CA THR A 236 -40.73 3.36 -23.01
C THR A 236 -39.30 3.86 -22.74
N ILE A 237 -38.89 3.87 -21.47
CA ILE A 237 -37.49 4.13 -21.11
C ILE A 237 -36.57 3.17 -21.88
N GLU A 238 -36.93 1.88 -21.96
CA GLU A 238 -36.16 0.86 -22.66
C GLU A 238 -35.98 1.18 -24.16
N ASP A 239 -37.04 1.60 -24.84
CA ASP A 239 -36.98 1.96 -26.25
C ASP A 239 -36.06 3.16 -26.49
N PHE A 240 -36.07 4.13 -25.57
CA PHE A 240 -35.19 5.29 -25.64
C PHE A 240 -33.73 4.88 -25.45
N GLU A 241 -33.43 4.14 -24.37
CA GLU A 241 -32.06 3.72 -24.03
C GLU A 241 -31.47 2.78 -25.09
N ASN A 242 -32.26 1.86 -25.63
CA ASN A 242 -31.82 0.94 -26.70
C ASN A 242 -31.45 1.70 -27.97
N GLN A 243 -32.23 2.70 -28.38
CA GLN A 243 -31.91 3.54 -29.54
C GLN A 243 -30.59 4.29 -29.32
N GLN A 244 -30.38 4.89 -28.14
CA GLN A 244 -29.12 5.58 -27.88
C GLN A 244 -27.95 4.61 -27.91
N ARG A 245 -28.11 3.40 -27.37
CA ARG A 245 -27.10 2.34 -27.43
C ARG A 245 -26.76 1.92 -28.86
N GLU A 246 -27.76 1.76 -29.74
CA GLU A 246 -27.56 1.43 -31.16
C GLU A 246 -26.77 2.52 -31.89
N LEU A 247 -26.95 3.78 -31.50
CA LEU A 247 -26.18 4.92 -31.99
C LEU A 247 -24.81 5.07 -31.32
N GLY A 248 -24.39 4.13 -30.47
CA GLY A 248 -23.13 4.16 -29.75
C GLY A 248 -23.09 5.15 -28.57
N ARG A 249 -24.23 5.72 -28.20
CA ARG A 249 -24.36 6.74 -27.15
C ARG A 249 -24.72 6.09 -25.82
N ARG A 250 -24.10 6.59 -24.76
CA ARG A 250 -24.35 6.14 -23.38
C ARG A 250 -25.17 7.18 -22.65
N VAL A 251 -26.47 7.14 -22.86
CA VAL A 251 -27.44 8.06 -22.27
C VAL A 251 -28.56 7.21 -21.67
N TYR A 252 -28.78 7.38 -20.37
CA TYR A 252 -29.71 6.55 -19.60
C TYR A 252 -30.63 7.44 -18.77
N ILE A 253 -31.90 7.03 -18.66
CA ILE A 253 -32.86 7.72 -17.80
C ILE A 253 -32.76 7.07 -16.42
N THR A 254 -32.37 7.83 -15.41
CA THR A 254 -32.23 7.29 -14.04
C THR A 254 -33.51 7.43 -13.22
N ARG A 255 -34.25 8.52 -13.42
CA ARG A 255 -35.52 8.80 -12.75
C ARG A 255 -36.45 9.64 -13.64
N VAL A 256 -37.74 9.53 -13.39
CA VAL A 256 -38.78 10.32 -14.04
C VAL A 256 -39.63 10.97 -12.95
N ARG A 257 -39.86 12.27 -13.03
CA ARG A 257 -40.89 12.98 -12.28
C ARG A 257 -42.08 13.23 -13.19
N ARG A 258 -43.26 12.87 -12.71
CA ARG A 258 -44.54 13.15 -13.35
C ARG A 258 -45.47 13.79 -12.36
N GLU A 259 -46.05 14.93 -12.72
CA GLU A 259 -47.06 15.63 -11.90
C GLU A 259 -46.61 15.84 -10.44
N GLY A 260 -45.33 16.19 -10.25
CA GLY A 260 -44.73 16.44 -8.93
C GLY A 260 -44.19 15.19 -8.21
N ASN A 261 -44.58 13.98 -8.62
CA ASN A 261 -44.12 12.74 -7.98
C ASN A 261 -42.94 12.12 -8.72
N ILE A 262 -41.90 11.70 -7.98
CA ILE A 262 -40.81 10.89 -8.52
C ILE A 262 -41.31 9.45 -8.63
N LEU A 263 -41.31 8.92 -9.85
CA LEU A 263 -41.72 7.55 -10.12
C LEU A 263 -40.55 6.59 -9.88
N ASP A 264 -40.89 5.37 -9.44
CA ASP A 264 -39.93 4.28 -9.42
C ASP A 264 -39.45 4.00 -10.86
N HIS A 265 -38.15 3.76 -11.00
CA HIS A 265 -37.57 3.47 -12.29
C HIS A 265 -38.06 2.10 -12.80
N ASP A 266 -38.84 2.09 -13.88
CA ASP A 266 -39.25 0.91 -14.62
C ASP A 266 -38.88 1.09 -16.11
N GLN A 267 -38.19 0.10 -16.69
CA GLN A 267 -37.83 0.09 -18.11
C GLN A 267 -39.07 0.17 -19.02
N ARG A 268 -40.22 -0.33 -18.56
CA ARG A 268 -41.50 -0.31 -19.28
C ARG A 268 -42.29 0.99 -19.10
N LEU A 269 -41.78 1.92 -18.28
CA LEU A 269 -42.47 3.19 -18.05
C LEU A 269 -42.51 3.98 -19.36
N ALA A 270 -43.73 4.23 -19.85
CA ALA A 270 -43.95 5.10 -21.01
C ALA A 270 -43.77 6.57 -20.61
N LEU A 271 -42.91 7.27 -21.35
CA LEU A 271 -42.65 8.70 -21.19
C LEU A 271 -43.86 9.52 -21.66
N ARG A 272 -44.10 10.67 -21.02
CA ARG A 272 -45.17 11.62 -21.39
C ARG A 272 -44.59 13.01 -21.57
N GLU A 273 -45.24 13.79 -22.41
CA GLU A 273 -44.97 15.22 -22.50
C GLU A 273 -45.21 15.87 -21.14
N GLY A 274 -44.29 16.73 -20.71
CA GLY A 274 -44.29 17.37 -19.39
C GLY A 274 -43.58 16.59 -18.29
N ASP A 275 -43.17 15.34 -18.52
CA ASP A 275 -42.30 14.63 -17.56
C ASP A 275 -40.95 15.33 -17.43
N VAL A 276 -40.37 15.30 -16.23
CA VAL A 276 -38.97 15.69 -16.03
C VAL A 276 -38.14 14.41 -15.86
N VAL A 277 -37.15 14.20 -16.72
CA VAL A 277 -36.30 13.01 -16.71
C VAL A 277 -34.89 13.36 -16.28
N ALA A 278 -34.33 12.61 -15.34
CA ALA A 278 -32.91 12.68 -15.01
C ALA A 278 -32.13 11.76 -15.95
N LEU A 279 -31.18 12.32 -16.70
CA LEU A 279 -30.30 11.62 -17.62
C LEU A 279 -28.91 11.48 -17.01
N SER A 280 -28.44 10.24 -16.88
CA SER A 280 -27.04 9.93 -16.61
C SER A 280 -26.36 9.55 -17.92
N ALA A 281 -25.27 10.24 -18.25
CA ALA A 281 -24.57 10.03 -19.51
C ALA A 281 -23.09 10.36 -19.40
N LEU A 282 -22.29 9.81 -20.33
CA LEU A 282 -20.97 10.38 -20.59
C LEU A 282 -21.15 11.78 -21.16
N ARG A 283 -20.39 12.77 -20.69
CA ARG A 283 -20.50 14.17 -21.12
C ARG A 283 -20.41 14.30 -22.64
N GLY A 284 -19.49 13.59 -23.28
CA GLY A 284 -19.36 13.55 -24.74
C GLY A 284 -20.63 13.01 -25.43
N SER A 285 -21.19 11.91 -24.94
CA SER A 285 -22.43 11.34 -25.49
C SER A 285 -23.64 12.24 -25.29
N LEU A 286 -23.73 12.96 -24.17
CA LEU A 286 -24.84 13.91 -23.93
C LEU A 286 -24.74 15.13 -24.86
N VAL A 287 -23.52 15.63 -25.10
CA VAL A 287 -23.27 16.73 -26.03
C VAL A 287 -23.59 16.31 -27.47
N GLU A 288 -23.15 15.12 -27.88
CA GLU A 288 -23.43 14.59 -29.22
C GLU A 288 -24.93 14.28 -29.43
N PHE A 289 -25.61 13.81 -28.39
CA PHE A 289 -27.05 13.61 -28.40
C PHE A 289 -27.82 14.93 -28.48
N ASP A 290 -27.26 16.03 -27.98
CA ASP A 290 -27.93 17.33 -27.86
C ASP A 290 -29.35 17.18 -27.25
N ALA A 291 -29.36 16.81 -25.96
CA ALA A 291 -30.58 16.54 -25.21
C ALA A 291 -31.57 17.71 -25.21
N ARG A 292 -31.10 18.97 -25.33
CA ARG A 292 -31.98 20.14 -25.37
C ARG A 292 -32.87 20.14 -26.61
N THR A 293 -32.31 19.75 -27.75
CA THR A 293 -33.03 19.68 -29.03
C THR A 293 -33.90 18.42 -29.13
N HIS A 294 -33.42 17.31 -28.59
CA HIS A 294 -34.06 16.00 -28.77
C HIS A 294 -35.00 15.60 -27.63
N ILE A 295 -34.96 16.24 -26.46
CA ILE A 295 -35.87 16.00 -25.34
C ILE A 295 -36.65 17.26 -24.98
N GLY A 296 -35.93 18.36 -24.71
CA GLY A 296 -36.51 19.64 -24.32
C GLY A 296 -35.62 20.41 -23.33
N ALA A 297 -36.18 21.46 -22.73
CA ALA A 297 -35.42 22.34 -21.83
C ALA A 297 -34.75 21.59 -20.67
N GLU A 298 -33.50 21.94 -20.39
CA GLU A 298 -32.77 21.48 -19.20
C GLU A 298 -33.33 22.20 -17.97
N THR A 299 -33.61 21.43 -16.92
CA THR A 299 -34.23 21.90 -15.69
C THR A 299 -33.34 21.55 -14.51
N ASP A 300 -33.21 22.46 -13.55
CA ASP A 300 -32.48 22.22 -12.31
C ASP A 300 -33.43 21.66 -11.22
N ASP A 301 -33.68 20.35 -11.27
CA ASP A 301 -34.55 19.63 -10.33
C ASP A 301 -33.70 18.91 -9.27
N VAL A 302 -33.38 19.60 -8.18
CA VAL A 302 -32.49 19.13 -7.11
C VAL A 302 -32.95 17.81 -6.49
N GLU A 303 -34.25 17.60 -6.33
CA GLU A 303 -34.79 16.40 -5.69
C GLU A 303 -34.79 15.19 -6.66
N LEU A 304 -35.03 15.42 -7.95
CA LEU A 304 -34.89 14.40 -8.99
C LEU A 304 -33.43 14.01 -9.23
N LEU A 305 -32.53 15.01 -9.22
CA LEU A 305 -31.08 14.85 -9.38
C LEU A 305 -30.39 14.32 -8.11
N GLY A 306 -30.98 14.54 -6.93
CA GLY A 306 -30.51 14.10 -5.63
C GLY A 306 -30.73 12.61 -5.35
N TYR A 307 -30.69 11.75 -6.37
CA TYR A 307 -30.79 10.31 -6.14
C TYR A 307 -29.55 9.80 -5.43
N GLN A 308 -29.76 8.92 -4.44
CA GLN A 308 -28.66 8.29 -3.72
C GLN A 308 -27.90 7.39 -4.69
N THR A 309 -26.74 7.87 -5.12
CA THR A 309 -25.71 7.05 -5.75
C THR A 309 -25.22 6.09 -4.68
N GLU A 310 -25.44 4.80 -4.89
CA GLU A 310 -24.88 3.81 -3.98
C GLU A 310 -23.43 3.58 -4.38
N SER A 311 -22.55 3.61 -3.41
CA SER A 311 -21.14 3.26 -3.58
C SER A 311 -20.95 1.83 -3.09
N LEU A 312 -20.67 0.91 -4.01
CA LEU A 312 -20.47 -0.50 -3.73
C LEU A 312 -19.01 -0.87 -3.89
N HIS A 313 -18.42 -1.41 -2.82
CA HIS A 313 -17.08 -1.96 -2.87
C HIS A 313 -17.15 -3.38 -3.46
N VAL A 314 -16.48 -3.60 -4.58
CA VAL A 314 -16.50 -4.87 -5.30
C VAL A 314 -15.09 -5.39 -5.40
N VAL A 315 -14.85 -6.56 -4.79
CA VAL A 315 -13.56 -7.23 -4.95
C VAL A 315 -13.59 -8.06 -6.22
N VAL A 316 -12.75 -7.67 -7.18
CA VAL A 316 -12.62 -8.34 -8.47
C VAL A 316 -12.09 -9.75 -8.24
N SER A 317 -12.91 -10.73 -8.58
CA SER A 317 -12.63 -12.14 -8.32
C SER A 317 -13.05 -13.06 -9.46
N GLU A 318 -14.01 -12.64 -10.30
CA GLU A 318 -14.47 -13.40 -11.46
C GLU A 318 -13.41 -13.49 -12.54
N LYS A 319 -13.11 -14.73 -12.96
CA LYS A 319 -11.97 -15.03 -13.83
C LYS A 319 -12.08 -14.39 -15.20
N GLU A 320 -13.30 -14.22 -15.71
CA GLU A 320 -13.59 -13.63 -17.03
C GLU A 320 -13.12 -12.18 -17.15
N HIS A 321 -13.09 -11.45 -16.03
CA HIS A 321 -12.69 -10.05 -16.00
C HIS A 321 -11.23 -9.84 -15.57
N LEU A 322 -10.53 -10.89 -15.12
CA LEU A 322 -9.12 -10.78 -14.74
C LEU A 322 -8.22 -10.56 -15.95
N GLY A 323 -7.37 -9.54 -15.88
CA GLY A 323 -6.47 -9.17 -16.96
C GLY A 323 -7.11 -8.35 -18.08
N ARG A 324 -8.45 -8.18 -18.09
CA ARG A 324 -9.15 -7.23 -18.96
C ARG A 324 -8.89 -5.81 -18.49
N THR A 325 -8.94 -4.86 -19.42
CA THR A 325 -8.72 -3.45 -19.09
C THR A 325 -9.99 -2.82 -18.50
N ILE A 326 -9.85 -1.73 -17.73
CA ILE A 326 -11.00 -0.95 -17.26
C ILE A 326 -11.85 -0.45 -18.44
N GLY A 327 -11.23 -0.11 -19.57
CA GLY A 327 -11.90 0.29 -20.79
C GLY A 327 -12.76 -0.84 -21.39
N ASP A 328 -12.24 -2.07 -21.41
CA ASP A 328 -13.01 -3.25 -21.82
C ASP A 328 -14.16 -3.52 -20.87
N LEU A 329 -13.91 -3.39 -19.57
CA LEU A 329 -14.93 -3.56 -18.54
C LEU A 329 -16.05 -2.53 -18.71
N ARG A 330 -15.72 -1.25 -18.88
CA ARG A 330 -16.69 -0.18 -19.11
C ARG A 330 -17.58 -0.48 -20.32
N ARG A 331 -17.15 -1.28 -21.30
CA ARG A 331 -17.96 -1.68 -22.47
C ARG A 331 -18.95 -2.80 -22.20
N GLU A 332 -18.90 -3.43 -21.04
CA GLU A 332 -19.82 -4.50 -20.68
C GLU A 332 -21.25 -3.99 -20.46
N PRO A 333 -22.28 -4.77 -20.86
CA PRO A 333 -23.68 -4.40 -20.66
C PRO A 333 -24.06 -4.15 -19.20
N PHE A 334 -23.43 -4.85 -18.25
CA PHE A 334 -23.70 -4.66 -16.82
C PHE A 334 -23.04 -3.40 -16.23
N MET A 335 -22.09 -2.79 -16.92
CA MET A 335 -21.45 -1.53 -16.51
C MET A 335 -22.20 -0.29 -17.02
N VAL A 336 -23.30 -0.49 -17.72
CA VAL A 336 -24.20 0.57 -18.19
C VAL A 336 -24.79 1.30 -16.99
N GLY A 337 -24.53 2.60 -16.87
CA GLY A 337 -24.98 3.43 -15.75
C GLY A 337 -24.25 3.17 -14.42
N VAL A 338 -23.16 2.38 -14.46
CA VAL A 338 -22.29 2.09 -13.31
C VAL A 338 -20.88 2.58 -13.61
N TYR A 339 -20.32 3.33 -12.68
CA TYR A 339 -19.03 3.99 -12.84
C TYR A 339 -18.03 3.40 -11.87
N VAL A 340 -16.76 3.39 -12.25
CA VAL A 340 -15.66 3.03 -11.36
C VAL A 340 -15.11 4.34 -10.79
N ASP A 341 -15.34 4.63 -9.52
CA ASP A 341 -14.83 5.88 -8.91
C ASP A 341 -13.36 5.73 -8.51
N LYS A 342 -13.05 4.60 -7.89
CA LYS A 342 -11.71 4.30 -7.36
C LYS A 342 -11.36 2.85 -7.59
N LEU A 343 -10.07 2.60 -7.70
CA LEU A 343 -9.49 1.29 -7.68
C LEU A 343 -8.53 1.24 -6.49
N TYR A 344 -8.74 0.33 -5.54
CA TYR A 344 -7.77 0.04 -4.51
C TYR A 344 -7.04 -1.24 -4.87
N ARG A 345 -5.70 -1.16 -4.86
CA ARG A 345 -4.82 -2.31 -5.04
C ARG A 345 -3.91 -2.40 -3.83
N SER A 346 -3.87 -3.58 -3.19
CA SER A 346 -3.06 -3.79 -1.97
C SER A 346 -3.44 -2.87 -0.80
N GLY A 347 -4.71 -2.43 -0.75
CA GLY A 347 -5.21 -1.51 0.29
C GLY A 347 -4.77 -0.04 0.11
N ALA A 348 -4.04 0.29 -0.96
CA ALA A 348 -3.72 1.67 -1.33
C ALA A 348 -4.63 2.12 -2.49
N ASP A 349 -4.94 3.42 -2.52
CA ASP A 349 -5.61 4.05 -3.66
C ASP A 349 -4.67 3.92 -4.88
N PHE A 350 -5.13 3.23 -5.92
CA PHE A 350 -4.37 2.93 -7.12
C PHE A 350 -4.98 3.74 -8.28
N PRO A 351 -4.27 4.75 -8.80
CA PRO A 351 -4.75 5.52 -9.93
C PRO A 351 -4.90 4.58 -11.12
N TYR A 352 -6.09 4.54 -11.72
CA TYR A 352 -6.40 3.63 -12.82
C TYR A 352 -6.65 4.41 -14.11
N HIS A 353 -6.32 3.78 -15.23
CA HIS A 353 -6.56 4.27 -16.58
C HIS A 353 -7.47 3.29 -17.34
N LEU A 354 -7.99 3.68 -18.49
CA LEU A 354 -8.79 2.77 -19.34
C LEU A 354 -7.97 1.53 -19.76
N SER A 355 -6.67 1.66 -19.95
CA SER A 355 -5.77 0.53 -20.24
C SER A 355 -5.38 -0.30 -19.00
N THR A 356 -5.71 0.17 -17.80
CA THR A 356 -5.34 -0.52 -16.56
C THR A 356 -6.02 -1.87 -16.50
N LYS A 357 -5.20 -2.92 -16.40
CA LYS A 357 -5.69 -4.29 -16.27
C LYS A 357 -6.19 -4.53 -14.85
N LEU A 358 -7.38 -5.13 -14.77
CA LEU A 358 -7.99 -5.57 -13.54
C LEU A 358 -7.23 -6.76 -12.97
N GLU A 359 -6.93 -6.67 -11.69
CA GLU A 359 -6.20 -7.69 -10.96
C GLU A 359 -7.08 -8.35 -9.92
N ARG A 360 -6.81 -9.64 -9.67
CA ARG A 360 -7.55 -10.36 -8.64
C ARG A 360 -7.26 -9.73 -7.28
N GLY A 361 -8.30 -9.46 -6.51
CA GLY A 361 -8.19 -8.80 -5.20
C GLY A 361 -8.17 -7.27 -5.28
N ASP A 362 -8.22 -6.68 -6.47
CA ASP A 362 -8.54 -5.28 -6.63
C ASP A 362 -9.91 -4.99 -6.04
N THR A 363 -10.04 -3.89 -5.31
CA THR A 363 -11.34 -3.39 -4.85
C THR A 363 -11.73 -2.21 -5.73
N LEU A 364 -12.75 -2.41 -6.56
CA LEU A 364 -13.37 -1.32 -7.30
C LEU A 364 -14.43 -0.68 -6.41
N ILE A 365 -14.40 0.64 -6.31
CA ILE A 365 -15.55 1.40 -5.80
C ILE A 365 -16.42 1.70 -7.01
N LEU A 366 -17.58 1.04 -7.06
CA LEU A 366 -18.58 1.27 -8.09
C LEU A 366 -19.61 2.29 -7.60
N SER A 367 -19.94 3.27 -8.42
CA SER A 367 -21.02 4.22 -8.14
C SER A 367 -22.10 4.17 -9.22
N GLY A 368 -23.33 4.40 -8.79
CA GLY A 368 -24.48 4.46 -9.70
C GLY A 368 -25.79 4.18 -8.96
N PRO A 369 -26.89 4.02 -9.69
CA PRO A 369 -28.15 3.56 -9.13
C PRO A 369 -28.00 2.16 -8.53
N ARG A 370 -28.46 1.95 -7.28
CA ARG A 370 -28.45 0.65 -6.58
C ARG A 370 -28.86 -0.54 -7.46
N ARG A 371 -29.94 -0.36 -8.23
CA ARG A 371 -30.47 -1.30 -9.24
C ARG A 371 -29.42 -1.84 -10.21
N LEU A 372 -28.47 -1.00 -10.62
CA LEU A 372 -27.45 -1.30 -11.63
C LEU A 372 -26.13 -1.71 -10.99
N VAL A 373 -25.78 -1.08 -9.87
CA VAL A 373 -24.52 -1.35 -9.15
C VAL A 373 -24.49 -2.75 -8.55
N ASP A 374 -25.61 -3.23 -7.99
CA ASP A 374 -25.69 -4.58 -7.41
C ASP A 374 -25.44 -5.70 -8.45
N PRO A 375 -26.13 -5.72 -9.61
CA PRO A 375 -25.81 -6.65 -10.70
C PRO A 375 -24.40 -6.50 -11.24
N ALA A 376 -23.92 -5.27 -11.44
CA ALA A 376 -22.56 -5.02 -11.92
C ALA A 376 -21.50 -5.58 -10.96
N GLY A 377 -21.71 -5.38 -9.66
CA GLY A 377 -20.84 -5.90 -8.63
C GLY A 377 -20.80 -7.43 -8.59
N LYS A 378 -21.94 -8.10 -8.81
CA LYS A 378 -22.02 -9.57 -8.91
C LYS A 378 -21.38 -10.12 -10.18
N ALA A 379 -21.46 -9.40 -11.30
CA ALA A 379 -20.81 -9.79 -12.54
C ALA A 379 -19.28 -9.66 -12.44
N LEU A 380 -18.80 -8.60 -11.80
CA LEU A 380 -17.37 -8.31 -11.62
C LEU A 380 -16.66 -9.20 -10.60
N GLY A 381 -17.38 -9.59 -9.57
CA GLY A 381 -16.77 -10.19 -8.41
C GLY A 381 -17.75 -10.35 -7.27
N LYS A 382 -17.23 -10.18 -6.06
CA LYS A 382 -18.04 -10.27 -4.87
C LYS A 382 -18.31 -8.86 -4.36
N PRO A 383 -19.58 -8.42 -4.33
CA PRO A 383 -19.98 -7.27 -3.54
C PRO A 383 -19.51 -7.52 -2.11
N VAL A 384 -18.62 -6.66 -1.62
CA VAL A 384 -18.30 -6.61 -0.21
C VAL A 384 -19.20 -5.53 0.35
N PRO A 385 -20.31 -5.87 1.04
CA PRO A 385 -21.05 -4.86 1.78
C PRO A 385 -20.06 -4.12 2.66
N THR A 386 -20.27 -2.83 2.86
CA THR A 386 -19.43 -1.93 3.67
C THR A 386 -19.46 -2.39 5.14
N SER A 387 -18.87 -3.55 5.41
CA SER A 387 -18.70 -4.11 6.73
C SER A 387 -17.39 -3.56 7.23
N PHE A 388 -17.51 -2.59 8.13
CA PHE A 388 -16.39 -2.08 8.92
C PHE A 388 -15.91 -3.10 9.94
N ALA A 389 -16.56 -4.26 10.07
CA ALA A 389 -16.15 -5.32 10.97
C ALA A 389 -14.96 -6.09 10.41
N THR A 390 -13.94 -6.23 11.25
CA THR A 390 -12.80 -7.13 11.00
C THR A 390 -13.17 -8.54 11.42
N ASP A 391 -12.90 -9.51 10.54
CA ASP A 391 -13.03 -10.93 10.86
C ASP A 391 -11.90 -11.34 11.83
N MET A 392 -12.14 -11.14 13.12
CA MET A 392 -11.15 -11.40 14.16
C MET A 392 -10.87 -12.90 14.34
N ILE A 393 -11.79 -13.78 13.92
CA ILE A 393 -11.54 -15.22 13.87
C ILE A 393 -10.44 -15.50 12.85
N TRP A 394 -10.53 -14.89 11.67
CA TRP A 394 -9.52 -15.02 10.61
C TRP A 394 -8.16 -14.47 11.03
N VAL A 395 -8.13 -13.27 11.63
CA VAL A 395 -6.90 -12.64 12.12
C VAL A 395 -6.27 -13.46 13.25
N GLY A 396 -7.05 -13.79 14.28
CA GLY A 396 -6.58 -14.53 15.45
C GLY A 396 -6.08 -15.93 15.10
N LEU A 397 -6.84 -16.68 14.29
CA LEU A 397 -6.44 -18.00 13.83
C LEU A 397 -5.20 -17.93 12.93
N GLY A 398 -5.11 -16.94 12.04
CA GLY A 398 -3.95 -16.75 11.17
C GLY A 398 -2.67 -16.48 11.95
N ILE A 399 -2.72 -15.60 12.95
CA ILE A 399 -1.61 -15.30 13.86
C ILE A 399 -1.24 -16.54 14.68
N PHE A 400 -2.23 -17.23 15.26
CA PHE A 400 -1.98 -18.41 16.11
C PHE A 400 -1.35 -19.55 15.30
N LEU A 401 -1.94 -19.92 14.15
CA LEU A 401 -1.39 -20.94 13.26
C LEU A 401 -0.01 -20.53 12.73
N GLY A 402 0.19 -19.25 12.42
CA GLY A 402 1.49 -18.72 12.04
C GLY A 402 2.53 -18.92 13.13
N GLY A 403 2.16 -18.59 14.37
CA GLY A 403 2.96 -18.88 15.56
C GLY A 403 3.34 -20.36 15.64
N CYS A 404 2.36 -21.26 15.56
CA CYS A 404 2.57 -22.70 15.61
C CYS A 404 3.48 -23.23 14.49
N ILE A 405 3.39 -22.70 13.28
CA ILE A 405 4.24 -23.08 12.14
C ILE A 405 5.65 -22.51 12.27
N GLY A 406 5.78 -21.33 12.88
CA GLY A 406 7.05 -20.66 13.07
C GLY A 406 7.89 -21.19 14.23
N ILE A 407 7.25 -21.78 15.26
CA ILE A 407 7.92 -22.34 16.45
C ILE A 407 8.93 -23.46 16.11
N PRO A 408 8.60 -24.47 15.27
CA PRO A 408 9.54 -25.52 14.92
C PRO A 408 10.87 -24.95 14.42
N ALA A 409 11.96 -25.28 15.12
CA ALA A 409 13.30 -24.96 14.69
C ALA A 409 13.77 -26.01 13.67
N LEU A 410 14.03 -25.58 12.43
CA LEU A 410 14.77 -26.40 11.48
C LEU A 410 16.25 -26.27 11.80
N THR A 411 16.95 -27.35 12.12
CA THR A 411 18.40 -27.27 12.36
C THR A 411 19.15 -27.28 11.03
N ALA A 412 19.98 -26.27 10.77
CA ALA A 412 20.94 -26.29 9.67
C ALA A 412 22.34 -26.02 10.23
N GLY A 413 23.30 -26.91 9.98
CA GLY A 413 24.66 -26.79 10.50
C GLY A 413 24.78 -26.82 12.03
N GLY A 414 23.78 -27.36 12.74
CA GLY A 414 23.74 -27.39 14.22
C GLY A 414 23.08 -26.17 14.87
N VAL A 415 22.69 -25.15 14.10
CA VAL A 415 21.99 -23.96 14.60
C VAL A 415 20.48 -24.10 14.35
N PRO A 416 19.61 -23.90 15.37
CA PRO A 416 18.16 -23.91 15.18
C PRO A 416 17.72 -22.68 14.36
N ILE A 417 17.45 -22.89 13.07
CA ILE A 417 16.76 -21.93 12.20
C ILE A 417 15.26 -22.05 12.48
N SER A 418 14.80 -21.35 13.51
CA SER A 418 13.37 -21.10 13.69
C SER A 418 12.98 -19.84 12.90
N LEU A 419 11.86 -19.91 12.17
CA LEU A 419 11.20 -18.73 11.61
C LEU A 419 10.59 -17.84 12.71
N SER A 420 10.54 -18.37 13.93
CA SER A 420 9.90 -17.82 15.10
C SER A 420 8.41 -17.56 14.95
N THR A 421 7.74 -17.24 16.05
CA THR A 421 6.30 -16.97 16.03
C THR A 421 5.96 -15.80 15.10
N SER A 422 6.84 -14.82 15.01
CA SER A 422 6.68 -13.62 14.20
C SER A 422 6.91 -13.89 12.71
N GLY A 423 7.95 -14.63 12.31
CA GLY A 423 8.13 -14.99 10.89
C GLY A 423 7.08 -15.97 10.39
N GLY A 424 6.62 -16.89 11.25
CA GLY A 424 5.46 -17.73 10.94
C GLY A 424 4.16 -16.95 10.74
N ALA A 425 3.94 -15.89 11.53
CA ALA A 425 2.81 -14.97 11.35
C ALA A 425 2.88 -14.20 10.02
N LEU A 426 4.07 -13.81 9.54
CA LEU A 426 4.24 -13.23 8.20
C LEU A 426 3.81 -14.22 7.10
N ILE A 427 4.30 -15.46 7.16
CA ILE A 427 3.96 -16.51 6.18
C ILE A 427 2.45 -16.77 6.17
N MET A 428 1.85 -16.93 7.33
CA MET A 428 0.41 -17.14 7.42
C MET A 428 -0.39 -15.91 7.01
N GLY A 429 0.12 -14.71 7.26
CA GLY A 429 -0.39 -13.47 6.68
C GLY A 429 -0.42 -13.54 5.15
N LEU A 430 0.69 -13.88 4.50
CA LEU A 430 0.77 -14.01 3.04
C LEU A 430 -0.26 -15.01 2.50
N VAL A 431 -0.37 -16.18 3.14
CA VAL A 431 -1.33 -17.24 2.76
C VAL A 431 -2.77 -16.75 2.96
N PHE A 432 -3.10 -16.18 4.11
CA PHE A 432 -4.45 -15.72 4.43
C PHE A 432 -4.87 -14.53 3.57
N GLY A 433 -3.94 -13.62 3.27
CA GLY A 433 -4.13 -12.54 2.31
C GLY A 433 -4.37 -13.06 0.89
N TRP A 434 -3.60 -14.06 0.46
CA TRP A 434 -3.81 -14.73 -0.83
C TRP A 434 -5.17 -15.46 -0.92
N ILE A 435 -5.54 -16.19 0.14
CA ILE A 435 -6.85 -16.86 0.24
C ILE A 435 -7.97 -15.82 0.18
N ARG A 436 -7.87 -14.70 0.91
CA ARG A 436 -8.81 -13.58 0.82
C ARG A 436 -8.91 -13.04 -0.60
N GLY A 437 -7.77 -12.78 -1.25
CA GLY A 437 -7.74 -12.30 -2.64
C GLY A 437 -8.40 -13.29 -3.61
N ARG A 438 -8.38 -14.59 -3.30
CA ARG A 438 -9.06 -15.63 -4.08
C ARG A 438 -10.54 -15.80 -3.70
N TYR A 439 -10.89 -15.62 -2.43
CA TYR A 439 -12.22 -15.83 -1.87
C TYR A 439 -12.63 -14.62 -1.00
N PRO A 440 -13.14 -13.53 -1.62
CA PRO A 440 -13.44 -12.28 -0.91
C PRO A 440 -14.61 -12.33 0.09
N THR A 441 -15.17 -13.52 0.37
CA THR A 441 -16.27 -13.72 1.33
C THR A 441 -15.81 -13.94 2.76
N TYR A 442 -14.56 -14.33 3.00
CA TYR A 442 -14.03 -14.66 4.33
C TYR A 442 -12.80 -13.82 4.65
N GLY A 443 -12.50 -13.61 5.93
CA GLY A 443 -11.27 -12.92 6.34
C GLY A 443 -11.26 -11.44 6.01
N ASN A 444 -12.40 -10.75 6.11
CA ASN A 444 -12.46 -9.33 5.85
C ASN A 444 -11.63 -8.55 6.88
N VAL A 445 -10.67 -7.76 6.42
CA VAL A 445 -9.94 -6.80 7.25
C VAL A 445 -10.05 -5.45 6.56
N PRO A 446 -10.91 -4.54 7.03
CA PRO A 446 -11.07 -3.22 6.42
C PRO A 446 -9.78 -2.40 6.42
N PRO A 447 -9.60 -1.44 5.50
CA PRO A 447 -8.37 -0.65 5.40
C PRO A 447 -7.96 0.04 6.71
N GLY A 448 -8.92 0.56 7.50
CA GLY A 448 -8.63 1.17 8.81
C GLY A 448 -8.07 0.16 9.83
N ALA A 449 -8.59 -1.06 9.87
CA ALA A 449 -8.08 -2.12 10.72
C ALA A 449 -6.71 -2.62 10.24
N GLN A 450 -6.52 -2.74 8.93
CA GLN A 450 -5.19 -3.04 8.36
C GLN A 450 -4.18 -1.97 8.76
N TRP A 451 -4.52 -0.68 8.62
CA TRP A 451 -3.65 0.42 9.03
C TRP A 451 -3.33 0.39 10.53
N PHE A 452 -4.32 0.08 11.38
CA PHE A 452 -4.11 -0.08 12.81
C PHE A 452 -3.14 -1.23 13.12
N MET A 453 -3.33 -2.40 12.52
CA MET A 453 -2.46 -3.55 12.76
C MET A 453 -1.05 -3.36 12.18
N ASP A 454 -0.95 -2.83 10.96
CA ASP A 454 0.29 -2.60 10.23
C ASP A 454 1.06 -1.39 10.79
N THR A 455 0.52 -0.18 10.61
CA THR A 455 1.23 1.07 10.95
C THR A 455 1.27 1.35 12.45
N LEU A 456 0.14 1.26 13.16
CA LEU A 456 0.14 1.51 14.60
C LEU A 456 0.81 0.36 15.35
N GLY A 457 0.58 -0.90 14.96
CA GLY A 457 1.28 -2.07 15.52
C GLY A 457 2.80 -1.94 15.40
N LEU A 458 3.31 -1.58 14.22
CA LEU A 458 4.73 -1.32 14.03
C LEU A 458 5.23 -0.15 14.89
N CYS A 459 4.50 0.97 14.94
CA CYS A 459 4.87 2.13 15.75
C CYS A 459 4.94 1.79 17.25
N LEU A 460 3.98 1.03 17.79
CA LEU A 460 3.98 0.60 19.19
C LEU A 460 5.15 -0.35 19.49
N PHE A 461 5.38 -1.32 18.61
CA PHE A 461 6.53 -2.22 18.71
C PHE A 461 7.86 -1.43 18.74
N VAL A 462 8.06 -0.54 17.77
CA VAL A 462 9.29 0.26 17.64
C VAL A 462 9.43 1.26 18.78
N ALA A 463 8.33 1.83 19.29
CA ALA A 463 8.36 2.68 20.48
C ALA A 463 8.88 1.93 21.71
N VAL A 464 8.37 0.72 21.96
CA VAL A 464 8.83 -0.14 23.07
C VAL A 464 10.31 -0.49 22.91
N VAL A 465 10.74 -0.87 21.70
CA VAL A 465 12.14 -1.14 21.40
C VAL A 465 13.01 0.09 21.64
N GLY A 466 12.56 1.27 21.18
CA GLY A 466 13.26 2.53 21.38
C GLY A 466 13.39 2.90 22.85
N ILE A 467 12.31 2.78 23.64
CA ILE A 467 12.33 3.05 25.08
C ILE A 467 13.35 2.15 25.78
N ASN A 468 13.34 0.85 25.48
CA ASN A 468 14.25 -0.12 26.10
C ASN A 468 15.71 0.06 25.65
N ALA A 469 15.94 0.48 24.40
CA ALA A 469 17.29 0.73 23.87
C ALA A 469 17.85 2.11 24.25
N GLY A 470 17.00 3.09 24.56
CA GLY A 470 17.37 4.47 24.87
C GLY A 470 18.48 4.63 25.90
N PRO A 471 18.46 3.94 27.05
CA PRO A 471 19.52 4.02 28.06
C PRO A 471 20.92 3.64 27.53
N SER A 472 21.00 2.83 26.47
CA SER A 472 22.25 2.36 25.85
C SER A 472 22.58 3.08 24.54
N PHE A 473 21.84 4.12 24.17
CA PHE A 473 21.97 4.78 22.87
C PHE A 473 23.35 5.40 22.67
N THR A 474 23.85 6.16 23.65
CA THR A 474 25.14 6.87 23.54
C THR A 474 26.32 5.93 23.47
N SER A 475 26.33 4.88 24.31
CA SER A 475 27.35 3.83 24.27
C SER A 475 27.26 2.98 23.00
N GLY A 476 26.05 2.64 22.54
CA GLY A 476 25.87 1.92 21.28
C GLY A 476 26.33 2.73 20.07
N LEU A 477 26.12 4.05 20.05
CA LEU A 477 26.61 4.92 18.99
C LEU A 477 28.14 5.04 18.99
N SER A 478 28.78 5.08 20.17
CA SER A 478 30.25 5.09 20.24
C SER A 478 30.84 3.77 19.73
N THR A 479 30.17 2.65 20.02
CA THR A 479 30.57 1.31 19.54
C THR A 479 30.38 1.17 18.03
N ALA A 480 29.28 1.72 17.48
CA ALA A 480 29.04 1.70 16.04
C ALA A 480 30.03 2.58 15.27
N GLY A 481 30.39 3.74 15.82
CA GLY A 481 31.31 4.70 15.21
C GLY A 481 30.79 5.31 13.89
N TRP A 482 31.62 6.17 13.28
CA TRP A 482 31.30 6.84 12.01
C TRP A 482 31.16 5.88 10.83
N GLY A 483 31.74 4.67 10.94
CA GLY A 483 31.61 3.61 9.93
C GLY A 483 30.15 3.31 9.63
N LEU A 484 29.29 3.25 10.63
CA LEU A 484 27.88 2.89 10.44
C LEU A 484 27.15 3.84 9.48
N LEU A 485 27.46 5.14 9.51
CA LEU A 485 26.89 6.12 8.58
C LEU A 485 27.43 5.94 7.16
N LEU A 486 28.74 5.83 7.00
CA LEU A 486 29.37 5.68 5.68
C LEU A 486 28.95 4.38 5.00
N PHE A 487 29.07 3.26 5.72
CA PHE A 487 28.71 1.94 5.21
C PHE A 487 27.20 1.78 5.08
N GLY A 488 26.40 2.44 5.92
CA GLY A 488 24.96 2.58 5.72
C GLY A 488 24.62 3.25 4.38
N ALA A 489 25.28 4.36 4.04
CA ALA A 489 25.09 5.02 2.74
C ALA A 489 25.44 4.10 1.57
N ILE A 490 26.58 3.41 1.66
CA ILE A 490 27.03 2.49 0.61
C ILE A 490 26.07 1.31 0.48
N ALA A 491 25.63 0.72 1.60
CA ALA A 491 24.67 -0.36 1.64
C ALA A 491 23.29 0.03 1.09
N THR A 492 22.92 1.31 1.15
CA THR A 492 21.72 1.82 0.47
C THR A 492 21.93 1.97 -1.03
N VAL A 493 23.06 2.55 -1.46
CA VAL A 493 23.28 2.95 -2.86
C VAL A 493 23.67 1.79 -3.76
N VAL A 494 24.55 0.90 -3.31
CA VAL A 494 25.11 -0.19 -4.13
C VAL A 494 24.02 -1.14 -4.65
N PRO A 495 23.08 -1.64 -3.82
CA PRO A 495 22.02 -2.52 -4.30
C PRO A 495 21.13 -1.89 -5.36
N LEU A 496 20.85 -0.59 -5.24
CA LEU A 496 20.09 0.16 -6.24
C LEU A 496 20.83 0.29 -7.57
N ILE A 497 22.15 0.56 -7.53
CA ILE A 497 22.96 0.64 -8.74
C ILE A 497 23.02 -0.73 -9.42
N VAL A 498 23.25 -1.81 -8.66
CA VAL A 498 23.29 -3.17 -9.20
C VAL A 498 21.94 -3.56 -9.79
N GLY A 499 20.84 -3.28 -9.06
CA GLY A 499 19.47 -3.49 -9.56
C GLY A 499 19.17 -2.68 -10.82
N PHE A 500 19.66 -1.45 -10.92
CA PHE A 500 19.51 -0.61 -12.10
C PHE A 500 20.26 -1.20 -13.30
N VAL A 501 21.55 -1.55 -13.13
CA VAL A 501 22.37 -2.14 -14.19
C VAL A 501 21.73 -3.44 -14.67
N PHE A 502 21.29 -4.31 -13.76
CA PHE A 502 20.62 -5.55 -14.09
C PHE A 502 19.28 -5.32 -14.81
N GLY A 503 18.42 -4.45 -14.26
CA GLY A 503 17.10 -4.16 -14.81
C GLY A 503 17.15 -3.46 -16.17
N HIS A 504 18.14 -2.60 -16.38
CA HIS A 504 18.31 -1.86 -17.62
C HIS A 504 18.98 -2.70 -18.71
N TYR A 505 20.13 -3.31 -18.44
CA TYR A 505 20.92 -3.98 -19.48
C TYR A 505 20.49 -5.43 -19.71
N VAL A 506 20.07 -6.16 -18.67
CA VAL A 506 19.68 -7.57 -18.78
C VAL A 506 18.19 -7.69 -19.05
N GLN A 507 17.36 -7.04 -18.21
CA GLN A 507 15.90 -7.20 -18.28
C GLN A 507 15.21 -6.21 -19.23
N LYS A 508 15.92 -5.14 -19.65
CA LYS A 508 15.41 -4.10 -20.56
C LYS A 508 14.08 -3.49 -20.10
N ILE A 509 13.91 -3.33 -18.78
CA ILE A 509 12.72 -2.71 -18.21
C ILE A 509 12.72 -1.22 -18.58
N ARG A 510 11.54 -0.70 -18.99
CA ARG A 510 11.34 0.71 -19.32
C ARG A 510 11.76 1.60 -18.15
N PHE A 511 12.46 2.70 -18.43
CA PHE A 511 13.15 3.49 -17.40
C PHE A 511 12.24 4.00 -16.26
N PRO A 512 11.04 4.58 -16.52
CA PRO A 512 10.13 4.98 -15.45
C PRO A 512 9.68 3.82 -14.55
N ILE A 513 9.36 2.68 -15.16
CA ILE A 513 8.94 1.46 -14.45
C ILE A 513 10.08 0.92 -13.60
N LEU A 514 11.31 0.93 -14.13
CA LEU A 514 12.50 0.46 -13.43
C LEU A 514 12.77 1.29 -12.16
N MET A 515 12.58 2.62 -12.19
CA MET A 515 12.74 3.45 -10.99
C MET A 515 11.77 3.01 -9.89
N GLY A 516 10.52 2.72 -10.26
CA GLY A 516 9.53 2.14 -9.34
C GLY A 516 9.91 0.76 -8.83
N VAL A 517 10.44 -0.11 -9.70
CA VAL A 517 10.92 -1.45 -9.33
C VAL A 517 12.02 -1.39 -8.28
N LEU A 518 12.97 -0.48 -8.44
CA LEU A 518 14.09 -0.30 -7.50
C LEU A 518 13.61 0.24 -6.15
N ALA A 519 12.72 1.24 -6.16
CA ALA A 519 12.11 1.78 -4.94
C ALA A 519 11.30 0.70 -4.18
N GLY A 520 10.57 -0.14 -4.92
CA GLY A 520 9.83 -1.26 -4.36
C GLY A 520 10.75 -2.35 -3.80
N GLY A 521 11.81 -2.73 -4.52
CA GLY A 521 12.78 -3.73 -4.09
C GLY A 521 13.50 -3.35 -2.80
N GLN A 522 13.75 -2.06 -2.58
CA GLN A 522 14.28 -1.53 -1.31
C GLN A 522 13.18 -1.16 -0.31
N THR A 523 11.91 -1.43 -0.58
CA THR A 523 10.79 -1.20 0.34
C THR A 523 10.56 0.26 0.77
N THR A 524 11.01 1.25 -0.01
CA THR A 524 10.95 2.66 0.42
C THR A 524 9.81 3.45 -0.24
N THR A 525 8.81 3.79 0.57
CA THR A 525 7.65 4.60 0.14
C THR A 525 8.03 6.05 -0.17
N ALA A 526 9.06 6.59 0.50
CA ALA A 526 9.54 7.94 0.26
C ALA A 526 10.16 8.08 -1.13
N ALA A 527 10.91 7.08 -1.60
CA ALA A 527 11.52 7.15 -2.92
C ALA A 527 10.47 7.08 -4.03
N ILE A 528 9.45 6.22 -3.93
CA ILE A 528 8.39 6.20 -4.94
C ILE A 528 7.62 7.54 -4.98
N GLY A 529 7.39 8.16 -3.82
CA GLY A 529 6.82 9.52 -3.75
C GLY A 529 7.69 10.55 -4.48
N ALA A 530 9.00 10.57 -4.19
CA ALA A 530 9.94 11.49 -4.84
C ALA A 530 10.09 11.22 -6.35
N ILE A 531 10.06 9.95 -6.78
CA ILE A 531 10.09 9.55 -8.19
C ILE A 531 8.83 10.05 -8.90
N ASN A 532 7.65 9.90 -8.30
CA ASN A 532 6.39 10.36 -8.88
C ASN A 532 6.35 11.89 -9.00
N GLU A 533 6.84 12.62 -8.00
CA GLU A 533 6.97 14.08 -8.03
C GLU A 533 7.94 14.54 -9.13
N SER A 534 9.14 13.93 -9.19
CA SER A 534 10.15 14.24 -10.21
C SER A 534 9.67 13.90 -11.62
N SER A 535 8.94 12.80 -11.77
CA SER A 535 8.41 12.33 -13.06
C SER A 535 7.10 13.03 -13.47
N ARG A 536 6.47 13.78 -12.57
CA ARG A 536 5.13 14.37 -12.74
C ARG A 536 4.11 13.34 -13.27
N SER A 537 4.20 12.10 -12.78
CA SER A 537 3.44 10.98 -13.31
C SER A 537 3.33 9.85 -12.28
N GLN A 538 2.25 9.07 -12.36
CA GLN A 538 2.06 7.87 -11.56
C GLN A 538 2.54 6.58 -12.25
N ILE A 539 3.05 6.69 -13.48
CA ILE A 539 3.58 5.57 -14.26
C ILE A 539 4.64 4.76 -13.49
N PRO A 540 5.60 5.37 -12.75
CA PRO A 540 6.57 4.60 -11.97
C PRO A 540 5.94 3.66 -10.94
N THR A 541 4.78 4.01 -10.39
CA THR A 541 4.04 3.18 -9.41
C THR A 541 3.65 1.81 -9.97
N LEU A 542 3.51 1.68 -11.29
CA LEU A 542 3.23 0.39 -11.95
C LEU A 542 4.34 -0.65 -11.71
N GLY A 543 5.59 -0.22 -11.53
CA GLY A 543 6.72 -1.09 -11.23
C GLY A 543 6.94 -1.36 -9.74
N TYR A 544 6.25 -0.64 -8.84
CA TYR A 544 6.56 -0.63 -7.42
C TYR A 544 5.95 -1.82 -6.65
N THR A 545 4.71 -2.19 -6.95
CA THR A 545 3.88 -3.03 -6.07
C THR A 545 4.40 -4.47 -5.89
N ILE A 546 4.83 -5.12 -6.97
CA ILE A 546 5.35 -6.50 -6.92
C ILE A 546 6.72 -6.53 -6.20
N PRO A 547 7.72 -5.72 -6.60
CA PRO A 547 8.99 -5.62 -5.87
C PRO A 547 8.83 -5.23 -4.41
N TYR A 548 7.87 -4.34 -4.09
CA TYR A 548 7.56 -3.98 -2.71
C TYR A 548 7.08 -5.17 -1.88
N ALA A 549 6.18 -6.00 -2.43
CA ALA A 549 5.75 -7.21 -1.75
C ALA A 549 6.90 -8.20 -1.53
N VAL A 550 7.74 -8.42 -2.56
CA VAL A 550 8.89 -9.33 -2.50
C VAL A 550 9.95 -8.83 -1.53
N GLY A 551 10.32 -7.54 -1.61
CA GLY A 551 11.27 -6.90 -0.72
C GLY A 551 10.82 -6.96 0.74
N ASN A 552 9.52 -6.75 0.99
CA ASN A 552 9.01 -6.87 2.36
C ASN A 552 9.18 -8.26 2.95
N VAL A 553 9.01 -9.31 2.15
CA VAL A 553 9.21 -10.68 2.62
C VAL A 553 10.69 -11.01 2.76
N LEU A 554 11.48 -10.78 1.71
CA LEU A 554 12.89 -11.17 1.67
C LEU A 554 13.74 -10.40 2.68
N LEU A 555 13.61 -9.07 2.74
CA LEU A 555 14.41 -8.26 3.66
C LEU A 555 14.05 -8.55 5.12
N THR A 556 12.79 -8.88 5.41
CA THR A 556 12.37 -9.31 6.74
C THR A 556 13.08 -10.62 7.15
N ILE A 557 13.10 -11.61 6.25
CA ILE A 557 13.82 -12.88 6.48
C ILE A 557 15.33 -12.65 6.60
N TRP A 558 15.90 -11.71 5.82
CA TRP A 558 17.31 -11.33 5.91
C TRP A 558 17.72 -10.78 7.27
N GLY A 559 16.78 -10.25 8.05
CA GLY A 559 17.04 -9.88 9.45
C GLY A 559 17.48 -11.07 10.31
N ALA A 560 16.86 -12.24 10.15
CA ALA A 560 17.29 -13.46 10.84
C ALA A 560 18.58 -14.03 10.22
N VAL A 561 18.68 -14.02 8.88
CA VAL A 561 19.84 -14.58 8.18
C VAL A 561 21.13 -13.83 8.50
N ILE A 562 21.11 -12.49 8.55
CA ILE A 562 22.32 -11.72 8.86
C ILE A 562 22.80 -11.94 10.30
N VAL A 563 21.87 -12.20 11.23
CA VAL A 563 22.20 -12.57 12.62
C VAL A 563 22.90 -13.92 12.65
N LEU A 564 22.39 -14.90 11.88
CA LEU A 564 22.99 -16.23 11.78
C LEU A 564 24.34 -16.26 11.06
N LEU A 565 24.58 -15.34 10.13
CA LEU A 565 25.86 -15.23 9.40
C LEU A 565 26.97 -14.55 10.22
N HIS A 566 26.61 -13.89 11.32
CA HIS A 566 27.52 -13.14 12.20
C HIS A 566 27.62 -13.74 13.62
N HIS A 567 26.92 -14.84 13.86
CA HIS A 567 27.17 -15.73 15.00
C HIS A 567 28.22 -16.76 14.58
#